data_AF-A0A932TFF6-F1
#
_entry.id   AF-A0A932TFF6-F1
#
_cell.length_a   1.000
_cell.length_b   1.000
_cell.length_c   1.000
_cell.angle_alpha   90.00
_cell.angle_beta   90.00
_cell.angle_gamma   90.00
#
_symmetry.space_group_name_H-M   'P 1'
#
loop_
_entity.id
_entity.type
_entity.pdbx_description
1 polymer ?
#
loop_
_entity_poly.entity_id
_entity_poly.type
_entity_poly.pdbx_seq_one_letter_code
_entity_poly.pdbx_strand_id
1 'polypeptide(L)'
;MSNAHILIVDDEENIRETMRFALEAVGHRVETAASGAEALEEFGSGEGWDLVLLDQRMPGVEGLEVLRRIRERDPAARVIMVTAYGTIELAVEAMKAGARDFLRKPFTPDTLRGAAQAALAQPRTAVATEEFSLTRLLPPELFPAGRELDVPYISFRTLNGYHFWPVPLPPGGQETEALRVRRAFEVKAPGGEIRRCTVDITASVRGLVRERTGQDFPPEHAIWDTLCRMSLSDYLWEQAEFPPDNLLVDGLTRSQWETVRAMAGLGPTRIW
;
A
#
# COMPACT_ATOMS: atom_id res chain seq x y z
N MET A 1 -2.02 -16.46 -23.49
CA MET A 1 -1.66 -16.36 -22.07
C MET A 1 -0.99 -17.67 -21.69
N SER A 2 0.12 -17.63 -20.94
CA SER A 2 0.83 -18.85 -20.51
C SER A 2 0.00 -19.61 -19.47
N ASN A 3 -0.11 -20.92 -19.65
CA ASN A 3 -0.65 -21.84 -18.65
C ASN A 3 0.28 -21.81 -17.43
N ALA A 4 -0.21 -21.27 -16.31
CA ALA A 4 0.55 -21.06 -15.09
C ALA A 4 0.03 -22.02 -14.02
N HIS A 5 0.92 -22.51 -13.17
CA HIS A 5 0.56 -23.38 -12.06
C HIS A 5 0.32 -22.56 -10.79
N ILE A 6 -0.92 -22.54 -10.31
CA ILE A 6 -1.38 -21.65 -9.23
C ILE A 6 -1.87 -22.48 -8.04
N LEU A 7 -1.34 -22.19 -6.85
CA LEU A 7 -1.85 -22.73 -5.59
C LEU A 7 -2.78 -21.72 -4.93
N ILE A 8 -4.00 -22.14 -4.59
CA ILE A 8 -4.96 -21.36 -3.79
C ILE A 8 -5.01 -21.93 -2.38
N VAL A 9 -4.85 -21.10 -1.38
CA VAL A 9 -4.88 -21.50 0.03
C VAL A 9 -5.90 -20.65 0.76
N ASP A 10 -6.95 -21.27 1.27
CA ASP A 10 -8.04 -20.58 1.99
C ASP A 10 -8.80 -21.63 2.81
N ASP A 11 -9.26 -21.36 4.03
CA ASP A 11 -10.03 -22.34 4.80
C ASP A 11 -11.49 -22.44 4.33
N GLU A 12 -12.01 -21.41 3.66
CA GLU A 12 -13.37 -21.37 3.14
C GLU A 12 -13.49 -22.06 1.76
N GLU A 13 -14.17 -23.21 1.70
CA GLU A 13 -14.34 -24.00 0.47
C GLU A 13 -14.94 -23.19 -0.68
N ASN A 14 -16.03 -22.45 -0.42
CA ASN A 14 -16.69 -21.63 -1.44
C ASN A 14 -15.76 -20.59 -2.07
N ILE A 15 -14.85 -20.02 -1.28
CA ILE A 15 -13.88 -19.04 -1.75
C ILE A 15 -12.82 -19.73 -2.62
N ARG A 16 -12.28 -20.89 -2.18
CA ARG A 16 -11.35 -21.70 -2.98
C ARG A 16 -11.94 -22.06 -4.33
N GLU A 17 -13.18 -22.56 -4.35
CA GLU A 17 -13.85 -22.96 -5.59
C GLU A 17 -14.09 -21.78 -6.53
N THR A 18 -14.54 -20.65 -5.99
CA THR A 18 -14.78 -19.43 -6.78
C THR A 18 -13.50 -18.93 -7.44
N MET A 19 -12.40 -18.88 -6.68
CA MET A 19 -11.09 -18.48 -7.22
C MET A 19 -10.56 -19.49 -8.25
N ARG A 20 -10.72 -20.79 -7.97
CA ARG A 20 -10.33 -21.89 -8.88
C ARG A 20 -11.04 -21.76 -10.22
N PHE A 21 -12.38 -21.70 -10.22
CA PHE A 21 -13.15 -21.58 -11.45
C PHE A 21 -12.81 -20.30 -12.24
N ALA A 22 -12.57 -19.18 -11.56
CA ALA A 22 -12.24 -17.92 -12.21
C ALA A 22 -10.89 -17.94 -12.95
N LEU A 23 -9.91 -18.70 -12.45
CA LEU A 23 -8.55 -18.82 -13.00
C LEU A 23 -8.42 -19.98 -14.01
N GLU A 24 -9.10 -21.10 -13.77
CA GLU A 24 -9.18 -22.20 -14.76
C GLU A 24 -9.89 -21.74 -16.04
N ALA A 25 -10.90 -20.87 -15.92
CA ALA A 25 -11.61 -20.29 -17.07
C ALA A 25 -10.70 -19.52 -18.04
N VAL A 26 -9.50 -19.10 -17.59
CA VAL A 26 -8.48 -18.47 -18.45
C VAL A 26 -7.27 -19.36 -18.74
N GLY A 27 -7.38 -20.66 -18.44
CA GLY A 27 -6.44 -21.71 -18.87
C GLY A 27 -5.26 -21.96 -17.93
N HIS A 28 -5.34 -21.53 -16.67
CA HIS A 28 -4.34 -21.87 -15.64
C HIS A 28 -4.62 -23.26 -15.03
N ARG A 29 -3.56 -23.98 -14.62
CA ARG A 29 -3.69 -25.17 -13.75
C ARG A 29 -3.77 -24.67 -12.32
N VAL A 30 -4.83 -25.05 -11.62
CA VAL A 30 -5.09 -24.55 -10.27
C VAL A 30 -5.25 -25.71 -9.31
N GLU A 31 -4.55 -25.65 -8.19
CA GLU A 31 -4.67 -26.58 -7.08
C GLU A 31 -5.03 -25.80 -5.81
N THR A 32 -5.60 -26.50 -4.83
CA THR A 32 -6.19 -25.87 -3.66
C THR A 32 -5.75 -26.56 -2.38
N ALA A 33 -5.42 -25.79 -1.35
CA ALA A 33 -5.19 -26.26 0.01
C ALA A 33 -6.20 -25.61 0.96
N ALA A 34 -6.78 -26.39 1.88
CA ALA A 34 -7.76 -25.93 2.86
C ALA A 34 -7.14 -25.42 4.16
N SER A 35 -5.81 -25.49 4.30
CA SER A 35 -5.10 -25.01 5.49
C SER A 35 -3.67 -24.61 5.18
N GLY A 36 -3.07 -23.82 6.07
CA GLY A 36 -1.65 -23.48 5.96
C GLY A 36 -0.70 -24.68 6.08
N ALA A 37 -1.10 -25.75 6.79
CA ALA A 37 -0.30 -26.97 6.89
C ALA A 37 -0.26 -27.73 5.54
N GLU A 38 -1.43 -27.93 4.95
CA GLU A 38 -1.59 -28.54 3.62
C GLU A 38 -0.87 -27.70 2.55
N ALA A 39 -0.96 -26.38 2.61
CA ALA A 39 -0.23 -25.50 1.69
C ALA A 39 1.29 -25.69 1.75
N LEU A 40 1.85 -25.90 2.93
CA LEU A 40 3.30 -26.13 3.10
C LEU A 40 3.72 -27.54 2.69
N GLU A 41 2.82 -28.51 2.77
CA GLU A 41 3.03 -29.86 2.24
C GLU A 41 3.02 -29.82 0.70
N GLU A 42 2.00 -29.22 0.10
CA GLU A 42 1.87 -29.06 -1.35
C GLU A 42 3.01 -28.23 -1.94
N PHE A 43 3.40 -27.14 -1.29
CA PHE A 43 4.55 -26.35 -1.72
C PHE A 43 5.88 -27.11 -1.57
N GLY A 44 5.94 -28.09 -0.66
CA GLY A 44 7.12 -28.92 -0.41
C GLY A 44 7.24 -30.16 -1.29
N SER A 45 6.20 -30.53 -2.04
CA SER A 45 6.14 -31.75 -2.87
C SER A 45 7.15 -31.76 -4.03
N GLY A 46 7.71 -30.60 -4.36
CA GLY A 46 8.67 -30.41 -5.45
C GLY A 46 8.02 -30.00 -6.77
N GLU A 47 6.69 -29.91 -6.83
CA GLU A 47 6.01 -29.26 -7.96
C GLU A 47 6.29 -27.75 -7.94
N GLY A 48 6.66 -27.20 -9.10
CA GLY A 48 6.94 -25.76 -9.24
C GLY A 48 5.64 -24.96 -9.26
N TRP A 49 5.57 -23.90 -8.45
CA TRP A 49 4.45 -22.96 -8.41
C TRP A 49 4.82 -21.64 -9.07
N ASP A 50 3.96 -21.15 -9.97
CA ASP A 50 4.14 -19.85 -10.61
C ASP A 50 3.55 -18.70 -9.78
N LEU A 51 2.50 -19.00 -9.02
CA LEU A 51 1.77 -18.08 -8.15
C LEU A 51 1.11 -18.83 -6.99
N VAL A 52 1.11 -18.22 -5.80
CA VAL A 52 0.33 -18.66 -4.65
C VAL A 52 -0.65 -17.55 -4.26
N LEU A 53 -1.93 -17.87 -4.13
CA LEU A 53 -2.96 -17.03 -3.54
C LEU A 53 -3.21 -17.53 -2.12
N LEU A 54 -2.89 -16.73 -1.11
CA LEU A 54 -2.81 -17.18 0.26
C LEU A 54 -3.71 -16.37 1.18
N ASP A 55 -4.75 -16.99 1.71
CA ASP A 55 -5.56 -16.37 2.73
C ASP A 55 -4.73 -16.04 3.97
N GLN A 56 -4.95 -14.84 4.49
CA GLN A 56 -4.24 -14.35 5.66
C GLN A 56 -4.67 -15.07 6.94
N ARG A 57 -5.96 -15.36 7.09
CA ARG A 57 -6.64 -15.67 8.36
C ARG A 57 -7.21 -17.09 8.30
N MET A 58 -6.34 -18.08 8.40
CA MET A 58 -6.75 -19.48 8.50
C MET A 58 -6.57 -20.04 9.92
N PRO A 59 -7.42 -20.99 10.34
CA PRO A 59 -7.18 -21.76 11.55
C PRO A 59 -5.85 -22.53 11.51
N GLY A 60 -5.16 -22.58 12.64
CA GLY A 60 -3.89 -23.30 12.78
C GLY A 60 -2.70 -22.47 12.34
N VAL A 61 -2.14 -22.76 11.16
CA VAL A 61 -0.98 -22.02 10.64
C VAL A 61 -1.46 -20.78 9.91
N GLU A 62 -1.13 -19.61 10.46
CA GLU A 62 -1.55 -18.33 9.89
C GLU A 62 -0.87 -18.04 8.54
N GLY A 63 -1.56 -17.31 7.65
CA GLY A 63 -1.07 -17.03 6.30
C GLY A 63 0.27 -16.31 6.25
N LEU A 64 0.55 -15.40 7.21
CA LEU A 64 1.84 -14.71 7.27
C LEU A 64 3.01 -15.66 7.58
N GLU A 65 2.77 -16.67 8.42
CA GLU A 65 3.75 -17.71 8.75
C GLU A 65 3.95 -18.66 7.55
N VAL A 66 2.87 -19.02 6.85
CA VAL A 66 2.95 -19.78 5.60
C VAL A 66 3.79 -19.03 4.56
N LEU A 67 3.55 -17.73 4.38
CA LEU A 67 4.34 -16.88 3.49
C LEU A 67 5.83 -16.93 3.83
N ARG A 68 6.20 -16.74 5.11
CA ARG A 68 7.61 -16.80 5.54
C ARG A 68 8.26 -18.12 5.16
N ARG A 69 7.61 -19.24 5.45
CA ARG A 69 8.14 -20.58 5.15
C ARG A 69 8.21 -20.88 3.66
N ILE A 70 7.24 -20.42 2.87
CA ILE A 70 7.30 -20.50 1.40
C ILE A 70 8.54 -19.74 0.90
N ARG A 71 8.79 -18.54 1.41
CA ARG A 71 9.91 -17.68 1.01
C ARG A 71 11.27 -18.20 1.44
N GLU A 72 11.36 -18.86 2.59
CA GLU A 72 12.56 -19.58 3.02
C GLU A 72 12.94 -20.71 2.05
N ARG A 73 11.94 -21.37 1.45
CA ARG A 73 12.14 -22.45 0.46
C ARG A 73 12.39 -21.93 -0.95
N ASP A 74 11.60 -20.94 -1.39
CA ASP A 74 11.74 -20.28 -2.68
C ASP A 74 11.71 -18.74 -2.50
N PRO A 75 12.89 -18.10 -2.43
CA PRO A 75 13.01 -16.65 -2.34
C PRO A 75 12.49 -15.90 -3.58
N ALA A 76 12.13 -16.58 -4.67
CA ALA A 76 11.52 -15.99 -5.86
C ALA A 76 10.02 -16.36 -6.00
N ALA A 77 9.44 -17.04 -5.01
CA ALA A 77 8.02 -17.37 -5.00
C ALA A 77 7.17 -16.10 -5.08
N ARG A 78 6.15 -16.14 -5.95
CA ARG A 78 5.14 -15.08 -6.07
C ARG A 78 3.96 -15.45 -5.19
N VAL A 79 3.77 -14.70 -4.10
CA VAL A 79 2.65 -14.91 -3.19
C VAL A 79 1.80 -13.65 -3.17
N ILE A 80 0.50 -13.78 -3.44
CA ILE A 80 -0.49 -12.72 -3.24
C ILE A 80 -1.27 -13.07 -1.97
N MET A 81 -1.26 -12.17 -0.99
CA MET A 81 -2.07 -12.37 0.21
C MET A 81 -3.54 -12.05 -0.09
N VAL A 82 -4.46 -12.91 0.30
CA VAL A 82 -5.91 -12.67 0.18
C VAL A 82 -6.45 -12.39 1.58
N THR A 83 -7.28 -11.35 1.73
CA THR A 83 -7.74 -10.97 3.09
C THR A 83 -9.13 -10.33 3.12
N ALA A 84 -9.93 -10.71 4.11
CA ALA A 84 -11.17 -10.01 4.49
C ALA A 84 -10.93 -8.77 5.37
N TYR A 85 -9.78 -8.69 6.04
CA TYR A 85 -9.39 -7.64 6.97
C TYR A 85 -8.06 -7.04 6.52
N GLY A 86 -8.12 -6.12 5.56
CA GLY A 86 -6.96 -5.34 5.18
C GLY A 86 -6.76 -4.20 6.17
N THR A 87 -6.01 -4.43 7.23
CA THR A 87 -5.40 -3.32 7.97
C THR A 87 -4.04 -3.02 7.36
N ILE A 88 -3.63 -1.75 7.38
CA ILE A 88 -2.33 -1.33 6.82
C ILE A 88 -1.20 -2.14 7.48
N GLU A 89 -1.29 -2.42 8.78
CA GLU A 89 -0.22 -3.05 9.57
C GLU A 89 0.12 -4.40 8.98
N LEU A 90 -0.90 -5.17 8.71
CA LEU A 90 -0.73 -6.53 8.29
C LEU A 90 -0.40 -6.61 6.80
N ALA A 91 -0.90 -5.68 5.99
CA ALA A 91 -0.45 -5.58 4.61
C ALA A 91 1.04 -5.21 4.54
N VAL A 92 1.49 -4.29 5.42
CA VAL A 92 2.91 -3.97 5.59
C VAL A 92 3.71 -5.18 6.05
N GLU A 93 3.23 -5.94 7.03
CA GLU A 93 3.90 -7.16 7.50
C GLU A 93 4.01 -8.23 6.42
N ALA A 94 2.95 -8.44 5.64
CA ALA A 94 2.96 -9.35 4.50
C ALA A 94 3.98 -8.92 3.44
N MET A 95 4.01 -7.63 3.09
CA MET A 95 4.99 -7.12 2.13
C MET A 95 6.42 -7.23 2.66
N LYS A 96 6.67 -6.93 3.94
CA LYS A 96 7.97 -7.16 4.61
C LYS A 96 8.38 -8.62 4.61
N ALA A 97 7.41 -9.54 4.74
CA ALA A 97 7.64 -10.98 4.66
C ALA A 97 7.85 -11.48 3.22
N GLY A 98 7.76 -10.60 2.21
CA GLY A 98 8.05 -10.91 0.82
C GLY A 98 6.84 -11.26 -0.02
N ALA A 99 5.62 -10.89 0.40
CA ALA A 99 4.45 -10.93 -0.45
C ALA A 99 4.69 -10.06 -1.70
N ARG A 100 4.20 -10.51 -2.84
CA ARG A 100 4.28 -9.79 -4.10
C ARG A 100 3.13 -8.80 -4.27
N ASP A 101 1.96 -9.12 -3.74
CA ASP A 101 0.76 -8.28 -3.78
C ASP A 101 -0.19 -8.74 -2.68
N PHE A 102 -1.35 -8.08 -2.58
CA PHE A 102 -2.46 -8.60 -1.83
C PHE A 102 -3.80 -8.23 -2.49
N LEU A 103 -4.84 -8.99 -2.19
CA LEU A 103 -6.18 -8.87 -2.74
C LEU A 103 -7.20 -8.84 -1.60
N ARG A 104 -8.00 -7.77 -1.55
CA ARG A 104 -9.02 -7.60 -0.51
C ARG A 104 -10.33 -8.28 -0.91
N LYS A 105 -10.87 -9.11 -0.02
CA LYS A 105 -12.23 -9.64 -0.09
C LYS A 105 -13.23 -8.53 0.31
N PRO A 106 -14.40 -8.40 -0.35
CA PRO A 106 -14.81 -9.15 -1.54
C PRO A 106 -14.15 -8.62 -2.82
N PHE A 107 -13.88 -9.51 -3.77
CA PHE A 107 -13.35 -9.19 -5.10
C PHE A 107 -14.18 -9.89 -6.19
N THR A 108 -14.11 -9.36 -7.41
CA THR A 108 -14.76 -10.00 -8.56
C THR A 108 -13.79 -10.96 -9.26
N PRO A 109 -14.30 -11.92 -10.06
CA PRO A 109 -13.44 -12.77 -10.90
C PRO A 109 -12.48 -11.98 -11.80
N ASP A 110 -12.90 -10.82 -12.33
CA ASP A 110 -12.04 -9.96 -13.14
C ASP A 110 -10.91 -9.34 -12.33
N THR A 111 -11.20 -8.91 -11.10
CA THR A 111 -10.19 -8.35 -10.18
C THR A 111 -9.13 -9.40 -9.84
N LEU A 112 -9.55 -10.64 -9.56
CA LEU A 112 -8.66 -11.77 -9.29
C LEU A 112 -7.77 -12.08 -10.50
N ARG A 113 -8.37 -12.19 -11.70
CA ARG A 113 -7.62 -12.45 -12.94
C ARG A 113 -6.60 -11.36 -13.23
N GLY A 114 -7.00 -10.09 -13.04
CA GLY A 114 -6.10 -8.95 -13.21
C GLY A 114 -4.90 -9.01 -12.27
N ALA A 115 -5.13 -9.30 -10.98
CA ALA A 115 -4.07 -9.45 -9.98
C ALA A 115 -3.11 -10.60 -10.32
N ALA A 116 -3.66 -11.78 -10.68
CA ALA A 116 -2.86 -12.94 -11.09
C ALA A 116 -2.01 -12.64 -12.33
N GLN A 117 -2.62 -12.03 -13.36
CA GLN A 117 -1.91 -11.65 -14.58
C GLN A 117 -0.78 -10.63 -14.30
N ALA A 118 -1.05 -9.62 -13.48
CA ALA A 118 -0.05 -8.61 -13.10
C ALA A 118 1.12 -9.22 -12.32
N ALA A 119 0.86 -10.16 -11.41
CA ALA A 119 1.91 -10.85 -10.66
C ALA A 119 2.75 -11.78 -11.55
N LEU A 120 2.11 -12.51 -12.47
CA LEU A 120 2.78 -13.42 -13.41
C LEU A 120 3.62 -12.67 -14.46
N ALA A 121 3.18 -11.50 -14.90
CA ALA A 121 3.91 -10.67 -15.87
C ALA A 121 5.24 -10.12 -15.34
N GLN A 122 5.39 -10.01 -14.02
CA GLN A 122 6.62 -9.57 -13.39
C GLN A 122 7.65 -10.72 -13.29
N PRO A 123 8.95 -10.48 -13.52
CA PRO A 123 9.99 -11.53 -13.50
C PRO A 123 10.05 -12.30 -12.17
N ARG A 124 10.42 -13.60 -12.21
CA ARG A 124 10.79 -14.40 -11.03
C ARG A 124 12.17 -13.92 -10.59
N THR A 125 12.18 -12.95 -9.71
CA THR A 125 13.42 -12.49 -9.09
C THR A 125 13.31 -12.78 -7.61
N ALA A 126 14.41 -13.22 -7.01
CA ALA A 126 14.48 -13.23 -5.56
C ALA A 126 14.23 -11.81 -5.10
N VAL A 127 13.16 -11.58 -4.32
CA VAL A 127 12.96 -10.23 -3.83
C VAL A 127 14.01 -10.00 -2.75
N ALA A 128 15.05 -9.26 -3.13
CA ALA A 128 16.08 -8.82 -2.21
C ALA A 128 15.38 -8.06 -1.08
N THR A 129 15.91 -8.15 0.13
CA THR A 129 15.51 -7.32 1.28
C THR A 129 15.74 -5.81 1.04
N GLU A 130 16.12 -5.43 -0.18
CA GLU A 130 16.18 -4.06 -0.69
C GLU A 130 14.75 -3.47 -0.82
N GLU A 131 14.40 -2.64 0.17
CA GLU A 131 13.39 -1.56 0.14
C GLU A 131 12.23 -1.73 -0.86
N PHE A 132 11.31 -2.64 -0.51
CA PHE A 132 10.03 -2.82 -1.18
C PHE A 132 9.19 -1.51 -1.20
N SER A 133 8.94 -0.97 -2.39
CA SER A 133 8.04 0.16 -2.62
C SER A 133 6.57 -0.27 -2.48
N LEU A 134 5.97 -0.04 -1.30
CA LEU A 134 4.58 -0.40 -0.94
C LEU A 134 3.48 0.30 -1.77
N THR A 135 3.85 1.25 -2.63
CA THR A 135 2.94 2.13 -3.37
C THR A 135 2.27 1.52 -4.60
N ARG A 136 2.67 0.32 -5.05
CA ARG A 136 2.04 -0.31 -6.24
C ARG A 136 0.83 -1.18 -5.95
N LEU A 137 0.58 -1.51 -4.69
CA LEU A 137 -0.20 -2.70 -4.34
C LEU A 137 -1.36 -2.38 -3.38
N LEU A 138 -1.32 -1.25 -2.64
CA LEU A 138 -2.33 -0.94 -1.63
C LEU A 138 -3.49 -0.05 -2.13
N PRO A 139 -4.75 -0.54 -2.21
CA PRO A 139 -5.91 0.30 -2.47
C PRO A 139 -6.08 1.40 -1.39
N PRO A 140 -6.49 2.63 -1.77
CA PRO A 140 -6.66 3.76 -0.85
C PRO A 140 -7.68 3.55 0.27
N GLU A 141 -8.54 2.54 0.18
CA GLU A 141 -9.58 2.27 1.18
C GLU A 141 -9.06 1.51 2.41
N LEU A 142 -7.80 1.06 2.37
CA LEU A 142 -7.15 0.29 3.43
C LEU A 142 -6.49 1.14 4.50
N PHE A 143 -6.62 2.46 4.44
CA PHE A 143 -6.11 3.37 5.48
C PHE A 143 -7.23 3.68 6.50
N PRO A 144 -7.30 3.02 7.67
CA PRO A 144 -8.25 3.43 8.70
C PRO A 144 -7.71 4.63 9.48
N ALA A 145 -8.61 5.52 9.88
CA ALA A 145 -8.27 6.66 10.72
C ALA A 145 -7.76 6.19 12.10
N GLY A 146 -6.55 6.60 12.47
CA GLY A 146 -6.13 6.62 13.88
C GLY A 146 -5.25 5.49 14.42
N ARG A 147 -4.45 4.78 13.60
CA ARG A 147 -3.29 4.02 14.12
C ARG A 147 -2.01 4.38 13.40
N GLU A 148 -1.01 4.80 14.19
CA GLU A 148 0.38 4.98 13.76
C GLU A 148 1.01 3.61 13.48
N LEU A 149 1.66 3.51 12.33
CA LEU A 149 2.39 2.33 11.90
C LEU A 149 3.88 2.63 11.86
N ASP A 150 4.65 1.88 12.65
CA ASP A 150 6.11 1.92 12.69
C ASP A 150 6.71 1.30 11.42
N VAL A 151 6.72 2.07 10.32
CA VAL A 151 7.46 1.77 9.09
C VAL A 151 8.22 3.01 8.64
N PRO A 152 9.52 2.91 8.31
CA PRO A 152 10.38 4.08 8.08
C PRO A 152 10.20 4.65 6.66
N TYR A 153 8.94 4.95 6.30
CA TYR A 153 8.45 5.77 5.17
C TYR A 153 8.01 5.05 3.88
N ILE A 154 6.76 5.33 3.50
CA ILE A 154 6.18 5.04 2.18
C ILE A 154 6.76 6.03 1.17
N SER A 155 7.23 5.55 0.02
CA SER A 155 7.71 6.41 -1.07
C SER A 155 6.66 6.55 -2.18
N PHE A 156 6.64 7.68 -2.88
CA PHE A 156 5.59 8.09 -3.82
C PHE A 156 6.19 8.45 -5.17
N ARG A 157 5.54 8.02 -6.26
CA ARG A 157 6.01 8.29 -7.62
C ARG A 157 4.96 9.04 -8.41
N THR A 158 5.33 10.16 -8.99
CA THR A 158 4.49 10.88 -9.95
C THR A 158 4.63 10.26 -11.35
N LEU A 159 3.64 10.48 -12.22
CA LEU A 159 3.67 9.94 -13.59
C LEU A 159 4.82 10.50 -14.45
N ASN A 160 5.30 11.70 -14.15
CA ASN A 160 6.46 12.30 -14.80
C ASN A 160 7.81 11.83 -14.23
N GLY A 161 7.81 10.84 -13.34
CA GLY A 161 9.02 10.10 -12.93
C GLY A 161 9.75 10.65 -11.71
N TYR A 162 9.20 11.64 -11.01
CA TYR A 162 9.73 12.02 -9.69
C TYR A 162 9.35 10.96 -8.65
N HIS A 163 10.25 10.74 -7.69
CA HIS A 163 10.07 9.78 -6.61
C HIS A 163 10.39 10.48 -5.29
N PHE A 164 9.51 10.46 -4.30
CA PHE A 164 9.76 11.16 -3.04
C PHE A 164 9.33 10.36 -1.82
N TRP A 165 9.96 10.57 -0.68
CA TRP A 165 9.67 9.87 0.58
C TRP A 165 9.83 10.79 1.79
N PRO A 166 9.02 10.63 2.84
CA PRO A 166 9.15 11.39 4.07
C PRO A 166 10.50 11.14 4.75
N VAL A 167 10.98 12.16 5.46
CA VAL A 167 12.21 12.13 6.28
C VAL A 167 11.80 12.36 7.74
N PRO A 168 12.30 11.55 8.70
CA PRO A 168 12.03 11.79 10.12
C PRO A 168 12.51 13.17 10.51
N LEU A 169 11.69 13.91 11.26
CA LEU A 169 12.19 15.09 11.94
C LEU A 169 13.18 14.64 13.03
N PRO A 170 14.34 15.30 13.18
CA PRO A 170 15.27 14.99 14.26
C PRO A 170 14.59 15.25 15.62
N PRO A 171 14.78 14.38 16.62
CA PRO A 171 14.21 14.59 17.94
C PRO A 171 14.81 15.85 18.59
N GLY A 172 13.96 16.79 19.03
CA GLY A 172 14.38 17.95 19.84
C GLY A 172 14.08 19.35 19.29
N GLY A 173 13.10 19.53 18.40
CA GLY A 173 12.68 20.87 17.93
C GLY A 173 12.18 21.79 19.06
N GLN A 174 12.42 23.10 18.94
CA GLN A 174 11.96 24.12 19.90
C GLN A 174 10.41 24.22 19.88
N GLU A 175 9.77 24.63 20.99
CA GLU A 175 8.29 24.72 21.15
C GLU A 175 7.58 25.50 20.02
N THR A 176 8.27 26.44 19.35
CA THR A 176 7.74 27.21 18.22
C THR A 176 7.61 26.38 16.93
N GLU A 177 8.37 25.30 16.82
CA GLU A 177 8.36 24.33 15.73
C GLU A 177 7.29 23.25 15.96
N ALA A 178 6.98 22.92 17.22
CA ALA A 178 5.95 21.95 17.61
C ALA A 178 4.52 22.36 17.18
N LEU A 179 4.26 23.66 17.02
CA LEU A 179 2.96 24.18 16.57
C LEU A 179 2.83 24.23 15.04
N ARG A 180 3.90 23.96 14.29
CA ARG A 180 3.88 23.96 12.82
C ARG A 180 3.55 22.58 12.30
N VAL A 181 2.66 22.56 11.31
CA VAL A 181 2.43 21.38 10.50
C VAL A 181 3.45 21.38 9.37
N ARG A 182 4.64 20.86 9.66
CA ARG A 182 5.78 20.77 8.75
C ARG A 182 6.16 19.31 8.56
N ARG A 183 6.41 18.89 7.32
CA ARG A 183 6.95 17.56 6.99
C ARG A 183 8.15 17.69 6.06
N ALA A 184 9.20 16.92 6.33
CA ALA A 184 10.38 16.86 5.47
C ALA A 184 10.25 15.69 4.50
N PHE A 185 10.74 15.88 3.29
CA PHE A 185 10.79 14.86 2.23
C PHE A 185 12.12 14.90 1.52
N GLU A 186 12.57 13.75 1.04
CA GLU A 186 13.56 13.66 -0.02
C GLU A 186 12.84 13.38 -1.33
N VAL A 187 13.28 14.06 -2.38
CA VAL A 187 12.73 14.00 -3.73
C VAL A 187 13.87 13.59 -4.65
N LYS A 188 13.64 12.58 -5.47
CA LYS A 188 14.50 12.11 -6.56
C LYS A 188 13.89 12.48 -7.89
N ALA A 189 14.60 13.26 -8.69
CA ALA A 189 14.22 13.59 -10.05
C ALA A 189 14.37 12.39 -11.01
N PRO A 190 13.73 12.40 -12.18
CA PRO A 190 13.91 11.37 -13.20
C PRO A 190 15.38 11.16 -13.62
N GLY A 191 16.17 12.23 -13.60
CA GLY A 191 17.62 12.20 -13.87
C GLY A 191 18.47 11.61 -12.74
N GLY A 192 17.87 11.25 -11.61
CA GLY A 192 18.55 10.59 -10.48
C GLY A 192 19.06 11.52 -9.38
N GLU A 193 19.07 12.84 -9.59
CA GLU A 193 19.40 13.83 -8.56
C GLU A 193 18.41 13.73 -7.39
N ILE A 194 18.90 13.86 -6.15
CA ILE A 194 18.09 13.84 -4.93
C ILE A 194 18.23 15.19 -4.20
N ARG A 195 17.11 15.79 -3.81
CA ARG A 195 17.06 17.00 -2.96
C ARG A 195 16.07 16.84 -1.82
N ARG A 196 16.37 17.47 -0.70
CA ARG A 196 15.47 17.54 0.45
C ARG A 196 14.63 18.81 0.37
N CYS A 197 13.34 18.72 0.71
CA CYS A 197 12.45 19.86 0.89
C CYS A 197 11.56 19.67 2.13
N THR A 198 10.99 20.76 2.62
CA THR A 198 9.91 20.73 3.61
C THR A 198 8.60 21.17 2.98
N VAL A 199 7.49 20.65 3.48
CA VAL A 199 6.14 21.08 3.14
C VAL A 199 5.45 21.57 4.41
N ASP A 200 5.00 22.82 4.38
CA ASP A 200 4.38 23.52 5.50
C ASP A 200 2.89 23.79 5.21
N ILE A 201 2.00 23.21 6.01
CA ILE A 201 0.59 23.59 5.98
C ILE A 201 0.42 24.90 6.74
N THR A 202 -0.04 25.93 6.03
CA THR A 202 -0.22 27.27 6.59
C THR A 202 -1.34 27.33 7.64
N ALA A 203 -1.29 28.35 8.50
CA ALA A 203 -2.36 28.61 9.48
C ALA A 203 -3.73 28.83 8.81
N SER A 204 -3.75 29.42 7.61
CA SER A 204 -4.95 29.65 6.82
C SER A 204 -5.63 28.34 6.43
N VAL A 205 -4.86 27.37 5.90
CA VAL A 205 -5.38 26.05 5.55
C VAL A 205 -5.89 25.31 6.78
N ARG A 206 -5.16 25.35 7.90
CA ARG A 206 -5.61 24.73 9.15
C ARG A 206 -6.93 25.33 9.65
N GLY A 207 -7.05 26.66 9.61
CA GLY A 207 -8.27 27.38 9.96
C GLY A 207 -9.45 26.96 9.08
N LEU A 208 -9.21 26.85 7.77
CA LEU A 208 -10.23 26.44 6.81
C LEU A 208 -10.66 24.97 6.99
N VAL A 209 -9.73 24.05 7.25
CA VAL A 209 -10.04 22.65 7.59
C VAL A 209 -10.93 22.61 8.82
N ARG A 210 -10.55 23.30 9.90
CA ARG A 210 -11.34 23.36 11.14
C ARG A 210 -12.74 23.92 10.93
N GLU A 211 -12.86 25.01 10.17
CA GLU A 211 -14.15 25.62 9.83
C GLU A 211 -15.05 24.65 9.05
N ARG A 212 -14.50 23.94 8.06
CA ARG A 212 -15.25 23.09 7.14
C ARG A 212 -15.58 21.71 7.71
N THR A 213 -14.75 21.18 8.61
CA THR A 213 -14.98 19.88 9.24
C THR A 213 -15.66 19.99 10.60
N GLY A 214 -15.60 21.15 11.25
CA GLY A 214 -16.00 21.32 12.65
C GLY A 214 -15.06 20.63 13.65
N GLN A 215 -13.90 20.15 13.20
CA GLN A 215 -12.94 19.40 14.01
C GLN A 215 -11.59 20.13 14.05
N ASP A 216 -10.97 20.19 15.23
CA ASP A 216 -9.63 20.75 15.39
C ASP A 216 -8.61 19.60 15.43
N PHE A 217 -7.80 19.46 14.38
CA PHE A 217 -6.81 18.39 14.26
C PHE A 217 -5.46 18.85 14.80
N PRO A 218 -4.85 18.12 15.74
CA PRO A 218 -3.55 18.49 16.28
C PRO A 218 -2.45 18.34 15.20
N PRO A 219 -1.30 19.03 15.32
CA PRO A 219 -0.26 19.04 14.27
C PRO A 219 0.32 17.68 13.87
N GLU A 220 0.30 16.72 14.78
CA GLU A 220 0.71 15.32 14.61
C GLU A 220 -0.32 14.46 13.88
N HIS A 221 -1.53 14.97 13.66
CA HIS A 221 -2.59 14.18 13.05
C HIS A 221 -2.28 13.80 11.58
N ALA A 222 -2.52 12.55 11.21
CA ALA A 222 -2.17 11.98 9.88
C ALA A 222 -2.81 12.69 8.68
N ILE A 223 -3.87 13.47 8.91
CA ILE A 223 -4.48 14.32 7.87
C ILE A 223 -3.46 15.28 7.27
N TRP A 224 -2.55 15.78 8.09
CA TRP A 224 -1.55 16.72 7.69
C TRP A 224 -0.43 16.08 6.87
N ASP A 225 -0.03 14.86 7.22
CA ASP A 225 0.93 14.06 6.43
C ASP A 225 0.41 13.83 5.02
N THR A 226 -0.88 13.52 4.94
CA THR A 226 -1.60 13.29 3.69
C THR A 226 -1.64 14.54 2.83
N LEU A 227 -1.99 15.69 3.42
CA LEU A 227 -2.03 16.96 2.70
C LEU A 227 -0.65 17.42 2.22
N CYS A 228 0.39 17.29 3.05
CA CYS A 228 1.76 17.62 2.66
C CYS A 228 2.20 16.77 1.45
N ARG A 229 1.91 15.47 1.49
CA ARG A 229 2.22 14.55 0.40
C ARG A 229 1.47 14.86 -0.89
N MET A 230 0.16 15.09 -0.81
CA MET A 230 -0.65 15.40 -1.99
C MET A 230 -0.17 16.71 -2.62
N SER A 231 0.09 17.74 -1.80
CA SER A 231 0.57 19.04 -2.29
C SER A 231 1.95 18.92 -2.95
N LEU A 232 2.86 18.12 -2.38
CA LEU A 232 4.15 17.85 -3.00
C LEU A 232 4.00 17.08 -4.31
N SER A 233 3.13 16.07 -4.35
CA SER A 233 2.84 15.31 -5.58
C SER A 233 2.28 16.20 -6.68
N ASP A 234 1.32 17.08 -6.33
CA ASP A 234 0.70 18.03 -7.25
C ASP A 234 1.75 19.00 -7.80
N TYR A 235 2.58 19.57 -6.93
CA TYR A 235 3.69 20.45 -7.34
C TYR A 235 4.66 19.74 -8.30
N LEU A 236 5.14 18.55 -7.94
CA LEU A 236 6.10 17.78 -8.75
C LEU A 236 5.51 17.39 -10.11
N TRP A 237 4.20 17.14 -10.18
CA TRP A 237 3.50 16.87 -11.41
C TRP A 237 3.34 18.12 -12.28
N GLU A 238 2.86 19.22 -11.70
CA GLU A 238 2.50 20.44 -12.42
C GLU A 238 3.70 21.26 -12.86
N GLN A 239 4.68 21.46 -11.96
CA GLN A 239 5.85 22.29 -12.24
C GLN A 239 6.98 21.49 -12.89
N ALA A 240 6.98 20.16 -12.72
CA ALA A 240 7.99 19.25 -13.27
C ALA A 240 9.44 19.63 -12.91
N GLU A 241 9.64 20.27 -11.76
CA GLU A 241 10.94 20.68 -11.21
C GLU A 241 11.04 20.36 -9.71
N PHE A 242 12.22 20.54 -9.12
CA PHE A 242 12.38 20.42 -7.67
C PHE A 242 11.60 21.52 -6.94
N PRO A 243 10.90 21.20 -5.85
CA PRO A 243 10.27 22.21 -5.01
C PRO A 243 11.32 23.14 -4.38
N PRO A 244 10.91 24.34 -3.96
CA PRO A 244 11.73 25.15 -3.08
C PRO A 244 12.05 24.39 -1.79
N ASP A 245 13.10 24.81 -1.09
CA ASP A 245 13.50 24.21 0.19
C ASP A 245 12.33 24.14 1.18
N ASN A 246 11.40 25.10 1.12
CA ASN A 246 10.15 25.08 1.85
C ASN A 246 8.94 25.39 0.94
N LEU A 247 8.13 24.37 0.67
CA LEU A 247 6.87 24.47 -0.06
C LEU A 247 5.72 24.82 0.92
N LEU A 248 5.10 25.97 0.72
CA LEU A 248 3.95 26.40 1.51
C LEU A 248 2.64 25.90 0.90
N VAL A 249 1.76 25.32 1.70
CA VAL A 249 0.40 24.94 1.31
C VAL A 249 -0.56 25.98 1.86
N ASP A 250 -1.03 26.87 0.99
CA ASP A 250 -1.91 28.01 1.27
C ASP A 250 -3.36 27.80 0.80
N GLY A 251 -3.60 26.76 0.01
CA GLY A 251 -4.93 26.32 -0.42
C GLY A 251 -4.98 24.81 -0.60
N LEU A 252 -6.20 24.27 -0.74
CA LEU A 252 -6.42 22.85 -1.00
C LEU A 252 -7.20 22.65 -2.30
N THR A 253 -6.74 21.70 -3.12
CA THR A 253 -7.45 21.28 -4.35
C THR A 253 -8.73 20.53 -4.00
N ARG A 254 -9.61 20.32 -4.99
CA ARG A 254 -10.85 19.54 -4.80
C ARG A 254 -10.55 18.12 -4.28
N SER A 255 -9.58 17.44 -4.86
CA SER A 255 -9.20 16.08 -4.46
C SER A 255 -8.69 16.06 -3.01
N GLN A 256 -7.84 17.01 -2.64
CA GLN A 256 -7.33 17.16 -1.27
C GLN A 256 -8.48 17.41 -0.28
N TRP A 257 -9.48 18.21 -0.66
CA TRP A 257 -10.69 18.42 0.15
C TRP A 257 -11.54 17.16 0.33
N GLU A 258 -11.74 16.40 -0.74
CA GLU A 258 -12.47 15.13 -0.67
C GLU A 258 -11.77 14.14 0.28
N THR A 259 -10.43 14.09 0.24
CA THR A 259 -9.62 13.32 1.19
C THR A 259 -9.77 13.82 2.63
N VAL A 260 -9.68 15.14 2.87
CA VAL A 260 -9.88 15.74 4.21
C VAL A 260 -11.26 15.36 4.78
N ARG A 261 -12.31 15.44 3.98
CA ARG A 261 -13.68 15.08 4.42
C ARG A 261 -13.80 13.60 4.76
N ALA A 262 -13.24 12.73 3.92
CA ALA A 262 -13.22 11.29 4.19
C ALA A 262 -12.49 10.96 5.50
N MET A 263 -11.31 11.56 5.72
CA MET A 263 -10.52 11.37 6.94
C MET A 263 -11.21 11.96 8.19
N ALA A 264 -12.02 13.00 8.02
CA ALA A 264 -12.84 13.57 9.09
C ALA A 264 -14.13 12.77 9.38
N GLY A 265 -14.37 11.65 8.69
CA GLY A 265 -15.59 10.84 8.84
C GLY A 265 -16.85 11.49 8.26
N LEU A 266 -16.70 12.50 7.39
CA LEU A 266 -17.82 13.19 6.76
C LEU A 266 -18.24 12.43 5.51
N GLY A 267 -19.51 12.02 5.44
CA GLY A 267 -20.07 11.31 4.29
C GLY A 267 -19.94 12.08 2.96
N PRO A 268 -20.12 11.40 1.82
CA PRO A 268 -19.97 12.00 0.49
C PRO A 268 -20.84 13.24 0.34
N THR A 269 -20.29 14.30 -0.25
CA THR A 269 -21.03 15.56 -0.45
C THR A 269 -22.14 15.28 -1.45
N ARG A 270 -23.40 15.56 -1.08
CA ARG A 270 -24.43 15.82 -2.08
C ARG A 270 -24.15 17.21 -2.66
N ILE A 271 -23.35 17.22 -3.74
CA ILE A 271 -23.20 18.32 -4.71
C ILE A 271 -22.35 19.51 -4.20
N TRP A 272 -21.42 19.97 -5.05
CA TRP A 272 -20.92 21.34 -5.12
C TRP A 272 -21.51 21.99 -6.37
#